data_AF-A0A7X8FWG4-F1
#
_entry.id   AF-A0A7X8FWG4-F1
#
_cell.length_a   1.000
_cell.length_b   1.000
_cell.length_c   1.000
_cell.angle_alpha   90.00
_cell.angle_beta   90.00
_cell.angle_gamma   90.00
#
_symmetry.space_group_name_H-M   'P 1'
#
loop_
_entity.id
_entity.type
_entity.pdbx_description
1 polymer ?
#
loop_
_entity_poly.entity_id
_entity_poly.type
_entity_poly.pdbx_seq_one_letter_code
_entity_poly.pdbx_strand_id
1 'polypeptide(L)'
;AAGLGDIGEFFPPGDPRWKDADSAQLLASAWAAIKDKGWQLENIDAVVALEKPKFLPWREAVRASIAGILGVDTDQVFVKAKTGEGCGAVGRSEAVAVWATCLLSR
;
A
#
# COMPACT_ATOMS: atom_id res chain seq x y z
N ALA A 1 -5.32 -7.87 8.21
CA ALA A 1 -4.85 -7.93 9.61
C ALA A 1 -5.98 -7.68 10.61
N ALA A 2 -6.68 -6.53 10.57
CA ALA A 2 -7.70 -6.16 11.57
C ALA A 2 -9.11 -6.80 11.41
N GLY A 3 -9.35 -7.61 10.36
CA GLY A 3 -10.63 -8.27 10.13
C GLY A 3 -11.80 -7.34 9.76
N LEU A 4 -11.52 -6.20 9.13
CA LEU A 4 -12.52 -5.18 8.81
C LEU A 4 -13.13 -5.27 7.40
N GLY A 5 -12.73 -6.26 6.60
CA GLY A 5 -13.11 -6.37 5.18
C GLY A 5 -12.01 -5.89 4.25
N ASP A 6 -12.38 -5.60 3.00
CA ASP A 6 -11.45 -5.17 1.94
C ASP A 6 -11.77 -3.80 1.31
N ILE A 7 -10.95 -3.38 0.34
CA ILE A 7 -11.07 -2.08 -0.33
C ILE A 7 -12.42 -1.91 -1.06
N GLY A 8 -12.99 -2.98 -1.62
CA GLY A 8 -14.26 -2.92 -2.34
C GLY A 8 -15.45 -2.77 -1.40
N GLU A 9 -15.34 -3.28 -0.17
CA GLU A 9 -16.34 -3.05 0.88
C GLU A 9 -16.27 -1.61 1.43
N PHE A 10 -15.07 -1.07 1.65
CA PHE A 10 -14.88 0.30 2.13
C PHE A 10 -15.20 1.35 1.07
N PHE A 11 -14.79 1.10 -0.17
CA PHE A 11 -14.85 2.04 -1.28
C PHE A 11 -15.43 1.37 -2.54
N PRO A 12 -16.76 1.14 -2.58
CA PRO A 12 -17.37 0.40 -3.68
C PRO A 12 -17.12 1.06 -5.05
N PRO A 13 -16.65 0.32 -6.07
CA PRO A 13 -16.24 0.90 -7.34
C PRO A 13 -17.41 1.50 -8.15
N GLY A 14 -18.65 1.11 -7.85
CA GLY A 14 -19.84 1.68 -8.47
C GLY A 14 -20.29 3.02 -7.89
N ASP A 15 -19.69 3.46 -6.78
CA ASP A 15 -20.05 4.73 -6.15
C ASP A 15 -19.26 5.90 -6.78
N PRO A 16 -19.94 6.87 -7.42
CA PRO A 16 -19.27 8.00 -8.08
C PRO A 16 -18.39 8.85 -7.16
N ARG A 17 -18.62 8.81 -5.84
CA ARG A 17 -17.80 9.56 -4.85
C ARG A 17 -16.34 9.13 -4.83
N TRP A 18 -16.05 7.88 -5.22
CA TRP A 18 -14.69 7.34 -5.23
C TRP A 18 -14.01 7.45 -6.60
N LYS A 19 -14.72 7.96 -7.61
CA LYS A 19 -14.12 8.19 -8.92
C LYS A 19 -12.99 9.22 -8.79
N ASP A 20 -11.81 8.86 -9.30
CA ASP A 20 -10.60 9.67 -9.26
C ASP A 20 -10.16 10.08 -7.83
N ALA A 21 -10.62 9.33 -6.81
CA ALA A 21 -10.25 9.58 -5.42
C ALA A 21 -8.74 9.39 -5.21
N ASP A 22 -8.18 10.25 -4.36
CA ASP A 22 -6.79 10.14 -3.95
C ASP A 22 -6.61 8.90 -3.04
N SER A 23 -5.85 7.91 -3.53
CA SER A 23 -5.55 6.69 -2.78
C SER A 23 -4.89 6.94 -1.43
N ALA A 24 -4.21 8.08 -1.23
CA ALA A 24 -3.68 8.46 0.08
C ALA A 24 -4.81 8.72 1.09
N GLN A 25 -5.91 9.34 0.66
CA GLN A 25 -7.09 9.59 1.50
C GLN A 25 -7.84 8.29 1.79
N LEU A 26 -7.89 7.37 0.82
CA LEU A 26 -8.46 6.03 1.02
C LEU A 26 -7.67 5.24 2.08
N LEU A 27 -6.34 5.25 1.99
CA LEU A 27 -5.47 4.62 2.98
C LEU A 27 -5.63 5.25 4.37
N ALA A 28 -5.66 6.59 4.47
CA ALA A 28 -5.90 7.30 5.72
C ALA A 28 -7.24 6.90 6.35
N SER A 29 -8.30 6.79 5.54
CA SER A 29 -9.65 6.43 6.00
C SER A 29 -9.70 4.99 6.51
N ALA A 30 -9.11 4.04 5.77
CA ALA A 30 -9.00 2.65 6.21
C ALA A 30 -8.19 2.54 7.52
N TRP A 31 -7.10 3.30 7.62
CA TRP A 31 -6.27 3.32 8.82
C TRP A 31 -6.98 3.89 10.04
N ALA A 32 -7.77 4.96 9.87
CA ALA A 32 -8.59 5.51 10.94
C ALA A 32 -9.55 4.47 11.51
N ALA A 33 -10.25 3.72 10.65
CA ALA A 33 -11.14 2.64 11.08
C ALA A 33 -10.40 1.51 11.84
N ILE A 34 -9.16 1.19 11.44
CA ILE A 34 -8.32 0.21 12.15
C ILE A 34 -7.93 0.74 13.54
N LYS A 35 -7.51 2.00 13.65
CA LYS A 35 -7.16 2.64 14.93
C LYS A 35 -8.35 2.76 15.88
N ASP A 36 -9.54 3.03 15.37
CA ASP A 36 -10.78 3.09 16.18
C ASP A 36 -11.10 1.75 16.86
N LYS A 37 -10.58 0.64 16.34
CA LYS A 37 -10.67 -0.69 16.98
C LYS A 37 -9.55 -0.97 17.99
N GLY A 38 -8.65 -0.01 18.21
CA GLY A 38 -7.55 -0.10 19.16
C GLY A 38 -6.28 -0.78 18.64
N TRP A 39 -6.17 -1.02 17.33
CA TRP A 39 -4.97 -1.61 16.73
C TRP A 39 -3.87 -0.57 16.55
N GLN A 40 -2.63 -1.01 16.67
CA GLN A 40 -1.42 -0.26 16.37
C GLN A 40 -0.64 -0.97 15.26
N LEU A 41 0.11 -0.20 14.47
CA LEU A 41 0.96 -0.75 13.43
C LEU A 41 2.32 -1.08 14.02
N GLU A 42 2.76 -2.32 13.84
CA GLU A 42 4.14 -2.72 14.16
C GLU A 42 5.04 -2.45 12.95
N ASN A 43 4.71 -3.05 11.80
CA ASN A 43 5.44 -2.83 10.57
C ASN A 43 4.62 -3.15 9.31
N ILE A 44 5.08 -2.62 8.18
CA ILE A 44 4.65 -2.96 6.81
C ILE A 44 5.87 -3.35 6.00
N ASP A 45 5.72 -4.42 5.23
CA ASP A 45 6.67 -4.81 4.20
C ASP A 45 5.93 -4.98 2.87
N ALA A 46 6.31 -4.19 1.87
CA ALA A 46 5.69 -4.18 0.55
C ALA A 46 6.69 -4.58 -0.55
N VAL A 47 6.24 -5.38 -1.51
CA VAL A 47 6.96 -5.73 -2.73
C VAL A 47 6.25 -5.12 -3.92
N VAL A 48 6.94 -4.24 -4.65
CA VAL A 48 6.49 -3.70 -5.93
C VAL A 48 7.19 -4.46 -7.05
N ALA A 49 6.44 -5.24 -7.83
CA ALA A 49 6.96 -5.91 -9.01
C ALA A 49 6.66 -5.09 -10.26
N LEU A 50 7.72 -4.60 -10.90
CA LEU A 50 7.70 -3.77 -12.09
C LEU A 50 9.00 -3.95 -12.88
N GLU A 51 8.90 -4.03 -14.21
CA GLU A 51 10.09 -4.10 -15.06
C GLU A 51 10.73 -2.71 -15.25
N LYS A 52 9.89 -1.68 -15.40
CA LYS A 52 10.30 -0.28 -15.54
C LYS A 52 9.18 0.64 -15.02
N PRO A 53 9.49 1.85 -14.56
CA PRO A 53 10.83 2.44 -14.39
C PRO A 53 11.60 1.84 -13.21
N LYS A 54 12.87 2.24 -13.03
CA LYS A 54 13.65 1.89 -11.83
C LYS A 54 12.95 2.47 -10.60
N PHE A 55 12.64 1.61 -9.63
CA PHE A 55 11.95 2.02 -8.39
C PHE A 55 12.87 2.65 -7.35
N LEU A 56 14.14 2.24 -7.30
CA LEU A 56 15.06 2.66 -6.23
C LEU A 56 15.12 4.19 -5.98
N PRO A 57 15.12 5.06 -7.01
CA PRO A 57 15.08 6.52 -6.80
C PRO A 57 13.83 7.03 -6.07
N TRP A 58 12.74 6.26 -6.07
CA TRP A 58 11.44 6.63 -5.50
C TRP A 58 11.19 6.01 -4.13
N ARG A 59 11.98 5.01 -3.73
CA ARG A 59 11.69 4.18 -2.54
C ARG A 59 11.50 5.02 -1.28
N GLU A 60 12.41 5.95 -1.00
CA GLU A 60 12.33 6.76 0.22
C GLU A 60 11.12 7.69 0.23
N ALA A 61 10.76 8.27 -0.92
CA ALA A 61 9.56 9.09 -1.04
C ALA A 61 8.29 8.25 -0.82
N VAL A 62 8.23 7.02 -1.34
CA VAL A 62 7.11 6.10 -1.12
C VAL A 62 7.01 5.68 0.35
N ARG A 63 8.14 5.32 0.98
CA ARG A 63 8.20 4.97 2.40
C ARG A 63 7.70 6.13 3.27
N ALA A 64 8.21 7.34 3.03
CA ALA A 64 7.82 8.54 3.77
C ALA A 64 6.35 8.90 3.57
N SER A 65 5.82 8.74 2.35
CA SER A 65 4.40 8.97 2.06
C SER A 65 3.51 8.02 2.83
N ILE A 66 3.79 6.71 2.80
CA ILE A 66 3.01 5.70 3.54
C ILE A 66 3.12 5.97 5.05
N ALA A 67 4.33 6.19 5.56
CA ALA A 67 4.55 6.47 6.98
C ALA A 67 3.80 7.72 7.45
N GLY A 68 3.82 8.80 6.65
CA GLY A 68 3.09 10.04 6.93
C GLY A 68 1.57 9.85 6.93
N ILE A 69 1.02 9.08 5.98
CA ILE A 69 -0.43 8.77 5.93
C ILE A 69 -0.86 7.96 7.15
N LEU A 70 -0.03 7.01 7.58
CA LEU A 70 -0.32 6.15 8.72
C LEU A 70 0.04 6.80 10.07
N GLY A 71 0.80 7.89 10.07
CA GLY A 71 1.26 8.57 11.28
C GLY A 71 2.20 7.71 12.12
N VAL A 72 3.14 7.02 11.46
CA VAL A 72 4.11 6.08 12.05
C VAL A 72 5.53 6.44 11.65
N ASP A 73 6.52 5.84 12.30
CA ASP A 73 7.91 6.04 11.93
C ASP A 73 8.23 5.36 10.59
N THR A 74 9.11 5.99 9.80
CA THR A 74 9.50 5.49 8.48
C THR A 74 10.24 4.13 8.56
N ASP A 75 10.83 3.81 9.70
CA ASP A 75 11.49 2.53 9.95
C ASP A 75 10.48 1.37 10.15
N GLN A 76 9.21 1.68 10.42
CA GLN A 76 8.13 0.70 10.44
C GLN A 76 7.63 0.36 9.02
N VAL A 77 8.08 1.09 7.98
CA VAL A 77 7.62 0.90 6.60
C VAL A 77 8.79 0.55 5.71
N PHE A 78 8.75 -0.65 5.13
CA PHE A 78 9.69 -1.06 4.11
C PHE A 78 9.00 -1.34 2.77
N VAL A 79 9.62 -0.86 1.69
CA VAL A 79 9.16 -1.12 0.33
C VAL A 79 10.36 -1.58 -0.49
N LYS A 80 10.26 -2.77 -1.09
CA LYS A 80 11.26 -3.33 -2.00
C LYS A 80 10.67 -3.51 -3.39
N ALA A 81 11.54 -3.49 -4.39
CA ALA A 81 11.14 -3.71 -5.77
C ALA A 81 11.83 -4.92 -6.37
N LYS A 82 11.11 -5.60 -7.27
CA LYS A 82 11.61 -6.72 -8.06
C LYS A 82 11.17 -6.55 -9.50
N THR A 83 12.00 -7.01 -10.42
CA THR A 83 11.70 -7.12 -11.86
C THR A 83 10.90 -8.39 -12.13
N GLY A 84 10.23 -8.42 -13.28
CA GLY A 84 9.62 -9.65 -13.79
C GLY A 84 10.62 -10.55 -14.49
N GLU A 85 11.86 -10.10 -14.70
CA GLU A 85 12.93 -10.82 -15.41
C GLU A 85 12.47 -11.22 -16.83
N GLY A 86 11.72 -10.33 -17.50
CA GLY A 86 11.11 -10.60 -18.81
C GLY A 86 9.94 -11.60 -18.81
N CYS A 87 9.55 -12.16 -17.65
CA CYS A 87 8.48 -13.13 -17.53
C CYS A 87 7.12 -12.49 -17.19
N GLY A 88 6.06 -12.96 -17.87
CA GLY A 88 4.68 -12.56 -17.59
C GLY A 88 4.37 -11.09 -17.90
N ALA A 89 3.20 -10.62 -17.45
CA ALA A 89 2.75 -9.25 -17.70
C ALA A 89 3.67 -8.20 -17.05
N VAL A 90 4.19 -8.48 -15.85
CA VAL A 90 5.18 -7.60 -15.20
C VAL A 90 6.45 -7.51 -16.04
N GLY A 91 7.05 -8.64 -16.43
CA GLY A 91 8.29 -8.66 -17.21
C GLY A 91 8.15 -8.06 -18.61
N ARG A 92 6.96 -8.13 -19.22
CA ARG A 92 6.63 -7.43 -20.47
C ARG A 92 6.30 -5.95 -20.29
N SER A 93 6.36 -5.42 -19.06
CA SER A 93 6.00 -4.05 -18.70
C SER A 93 4.53 -3.68 -18.98
N GLU A 94 3.62 -4.66 -18.98
CA GLU A 94 2.19 -4.47 -19.17
C GLU A 94 1.46 -4.20 -17.85
N ALA A 95 2.09 -4.54 -16.72
CA ALA A 95 1.50 -4.40 -15.39
C ALA A 95 2.53 -4.07 -14.32
N VAL A 96 2.07 -3.43 -13.26
CA VAL A 96 2.74 -3.36 -11.96
C VAL A 96 1.92 -4.17 -10.97
N ALA A 97 2.57 -5.06 -10.23
CA ALA A 97 1.94 -5.83 -9.17
C ALA A 97 2.50 -5.42 -7.81
N VAL A 98 1.67 -5.43 -6.77
CA VAL A 98 2.09 -5.08 -5.41
C VAL A 98 1.56 -6.10 -4.43
N TRP A 99 2.42 -6.54 -3.52
CA TRP A 99 2.04 -7.31 -2.34
C TRP A 99 2.46 -6.54 -1.11
N ALA A 100 1.62 -6.53 -0.08
CA ALA A 100 1.94 -5.91 1.20
C ALA A 100 1.52 -6.82 2.34
N THR A 101 2.42 -7.00 3.30
CA THR A 101 2.16 -7.69 4.56
C THR A 101 2.32 -6.68 5.68
N CYS A 102 1.39 -6.66 6.62
CA CYS A 102 1.49 -5.83 7.82
C CYS A 102 1.27 -6.65 9.08
N LEU A 103 1.94 -6.23 10.14
CA LEU A 103 1.72 -6.74 11.49
C LEU A 103 1.03 -5.65 12.31
N LEU A 104 -0.04 -6.03 13.00
CA LEU A 104 -0.74 -5.17 13.95
C LEU A 104 -0.67 -5.78 15.35
N SER A 105 -0.64 -4.92 16.35
CA SER A 105 -0.69 -5.28 17.78
C SER A 105 -1.82 -4.53 18.47
N ARG A 106 -2.26 -5.04 19.64
CA ARG A 106 -3.30 -4.45 20.48
C ARG A 106 -3.05 -4.77 21.94
#